data_AF-A0A256XK67-F1
#
_entry.id   AF-A0A256XK67-F1
#
_cell.length_a   1.000
_cell.length_b   1.000
_cell.length_c   1.000
_cell.angle_alpha   90.00
_cell.angle_beta   90.00
_cell.angle_gamma   90.00
#
_symmetry.space_group_name_H-M   'P 1'
#
loop_
_entity.id
_entity.type
_entity.pdbx_description
1 polymer ?
#
loop_
_entity_poly.entity_id
_entity_poly.type
_entity_poly.pdbx_seq_one_letter_code
_entity_poly.pdbx_strand_id
1 'polypeptide(L)'
;MEFDLRDVLYHLSEIIRHAISLLRILEEEAEASKVLECLSSMDVHSKEIPPYGQISSFKEHFREMAEYIKNQYISDLRKELTSNDRTFLRLKIVELLERAHSLMVTGIGSFQNPSKLEIPVIPFPSNFELTVKIGSLEKVINRTFVIGRVGDFFIGLREFPYRMSFEELIDKLAREETLRDFPVMFSSKVKLEMPQFGTSSSRVHAVVYYDEASDRFRVLDVSRSFTIVEVDGYGSMLIGARSLPKSVLRMLRNLPVLMSLPLGNENKIWIDPLKGKSGTPVEIIIGKR
;
A
#
# COMPACT_ATOMS: atom_id res chain seq x y z
N MET A 1 3.43 -21.25 9.76
CA MET A 1 4.64 -21.22 8.91
C MET A 1 5.21 -19.82 9.02
N GLU A 2 6.34 -19.68 9.69
CA GLU A 2 7.06 -18.40 9.76
C GLU A 2 7.65 -18.09 8.39
N PHE A 3 7.53 -16.83 7.99
CA PHE A 3 7.84 -16.33 6.65
C PHE A 3 9.22 -15.68 6.69
N ASP A 4 10.19 -16.18 5.91
CA ASP A 4 11.49 -15.50 5.78
C ASP A 4 11.44 -14.48 4.64
N LEU A 5 11.43 -13.22 5.02
CA LEU A 5 11.49 -12.07 4.13
C LEU A 5 12.67 -12.16 3.14
N ARG A 6 13.81 -12.69 3.58
CA ARG A 6 15.02 -12.81 2.76
C ARG A 6 14.83 -13.77 1.60
N ASP A 7 14.05 -14.82 1.83
CA ASP A 7 13.76 -15.85 0.83
C ASP A 7 12.88 -15.31 -0.30
N VAL A 8 11.88 -14.50 0.05
CA VAL A 8 11.04 -13.81 -0.95
C VAL A 8 11.81 -12.73 -1.73
N LEU A 9 12.67 -11.96 -1.05
CA LEU A 9 13.55 -11.00 -1.73
C LEU A 9 14.50 -11.68 -2.71
N TYR A 10 15.05 -12.82 -2.31
CA TYR A 10 15.89 -13.65 -3.18
C TYR A 10 15.12 -14.07 -4.43
N HIS A 11 13.94 -14.68 -4.27
CA HIS A 11 13.15 -15.15 -5.41
C HIS A 11 12.63 -14.03 -6.32
N LEU A 12 12.24 -12.87 -5.77
CA LEU A 12 11.89 -11.69 -6.58
C LEU A 12 13.09 -11.15 -7.36
N SER A 13 14.28 -11.13 -6.74
CA SER A 13 15.51 -10.69 -7.40
C SER A 13 15.88 -11.62 -8.55
N GLU A 14 15.72 -12.94 -8.38
CA GLU A 14 15.95 -13.91 -9.44
C GLU A 14 14.95 -13.76 -10.60
N ILE A 15 13.66 -13.51 -10.32
CA ILE A 15 12.68 -13.20 -11.36
C ILE A 15 13.09 -11.96 -12.16
N ILE A 16 13.52 -10.88 -11.50
CA ILE A 16 14.00 -9.66 -12.16
C ILE A 16 15.25 -9.96 -13.01
N ARG A 17 16.20 -10.72 -12.47
CA ARG A 17 17.42 -11.12 -13.18
C ARG A 17 17.11 -11.89 -14.47
N HIS A 18 16.19 -12.84 -14.41
CA HIS A 18 15.76 -13.60 -15.59
C HIS A 18 14.94 -12.76 -16.57
N ALA A 19 14.10 -11.84 -16.10
CA ALA A 19 13.38 -10.90 -16.94
C ALA A 19 14.31 -9.97 -17.72
N ILE A 20 15.36 -9.44 -17.08
CA ILE A 20 16.40 -8.64 -17.75
C ILE A 20 17.16 -9.48 -18.78
N SER A 21 17.48 -10.73 -18.44
CA SER A 21 18.15 -11.66 -19.37
C SER A 21 17.28 -11.94 -20.59
N LEU A 22 15.97 -12.07 -20.40
CA LEU A 22 15.02 -12.25 -21.48
C LEU A 22 14.93 -11.01 -22.37
N LEU A 23 14.96 -9.79 -21.82
CA LEU A 23 15.02 -8.56 -22.64
C LEU A 23 16.25 -8.55 -23.56
N ARG A 24 17.41 -8.97 -23.07
CA ARG A 24 18.64 -9.08 -23.87
C ARG A 24 18.52 -10.12 -24.98
N ILE A 25 17.97 -11.30 -24.66
CA ILE A 25 17.69 -12.36 -25.66
C ILE A 25 16.79 -11.80 -26.78
N LEU A 26 15.80 -10.98 -26.43
CA LEU A 26 14.90 -10.36 -27.41
C LEU A 26 15.59 -9.26 -28.26
N GLU A 27 16.75 -8.76 -27.88
CA GLU A 27 17.54 -7.75 -28.61
C GLU A 27 18.54 -8.36 -29.60
N GLU A 28 19.13 -9.51 -29.28
CA GLU A 28 20.18 -10.16 -30.07
C GLU A 28 19.65 -11.34 -30.91
N GLU A 29 19.55 -12.52 -30.28
CA GLU A 29 19.14 -13.80 -30.88
C GLU A 29 17.94 -14.40 -30.14
N ALA A 30 16.74 -14.06 -30.59
CA ALA A 30 15.50 -14.46 -29.94
C ALA A 30 15.00 -15.83 -30.43
N GLU A 31 15.69 -16.91 -30.13
CA GLU A 31 15.17 -18.25 -30.37
C GLU A 31 14.05 -18.60 -29.38
N ALA A 32 13.00 -19.28 -29.86
CA ALA A 32 11.88 -19.70 -29.00
C ALA A 32 12.31 -20.59 -27.82
N SER A 33 13.31 -21.45 -28.01
CA SER A 33 13.91 -22.29 -26.98
C SER A 33 14.49 -21.49 -25.81
N LYS A 34 15.33 -20.48 -26.11
CA LYS A 34 15.97 -19.59 -25.13
C LYS A 34 14.95 -18.75 -24.37
N VAL A 35 13.90 -18.30 -25.05
CA VAL A 35 12.77 -17.57 -24.43
C VAL A 35 12.04 -18.46 -23.42
N LEU A 36 11.69 -19.69 -23.81
CA LEU A 36 10.99 -20.63 -22.93
C LEU A 36 11.83 -21.04 -21.72
N GLU A 37 13.16 -21.17 -21.86
CA GLU A 37 14.07 -21.45 -20.75
C GLU A 37 14.05 -20.33 -19.70
N CYS A 38 14.12 -19.07 -20.15
CA CYS A 38 14.00 -17.91 -19.26
C CYS A 38 12.63 -17.85 -18.56
N LEU A 39 11.55 -18.07 -19.30
CA LEU A 39 10.19 -18.11 -18.73
C LEU A 39 10.03 -19.23 -17.70
N SER A 40 10.59 -20.41 -17.97
CA SER A 40 10.57 -21.55 -17.04
C SER A 40 11.35 -21.24 -15.76
N SER A 41 12.50 -20.57 -15.86
CA SER A 41 13.31 -20.19 -14.70
C SER A 41 12.57 -19.19 -13.81
N MET A 42 11.89 -18.21 -14.41
CA MET A 42 11.03 -17.28 -13.67
C MET A 42 9.85 -18.01 -12.99
N ASP A 43 9.23 -18.98 -13.67
CA ASP A 43 8.12 -19.77 -13.12
C ASP A 43 8.54 -20.56 -11.87
N VAL A 44 9.74 -21.16 -11.87
CA VAL A 44 10.30 -21.86 -10.69
C VAL A 44 10.35 -20.93 -9.49
N HIS A 45 10.98 -19.76 -9.63
CA HIS A 45 11.07 -18.80 -8.51
C HIS A 45 9.71 -18.24 -8.10
N SER A 46 8.78 -18.06 -9.04
CA SER A 46 7.42 -17.60 -8.73
C SER A 46 6.62 -18.58 -7.88
N LYS A 47 6.95 -19.88 -7.93
CA LYS A 47 6.29 -20.92 -7.13
C LYS A 47 6.71 -20.87 -5.67
N GLU A 48 7.96 -20.50 -5.42
CA GLU A 48 8.51 -20.34 -4.08
C GLU A 48 8.03 -19.06 -3.40
N ILE A 49 7.58 -18.07 -4.18
CA ILE A 49 6.95 -16.87 -3.61
C ILE A 49 5.51 -17.21 -3.17
N PRO A 50 5.18 -17.03 -1.87
CA PRO A 50 3.82 -17.28 -1.38
C PRO A 50 2.77 -16.41 -2.12
N PRO A 51 1.56 -16.93 -2.37
CA PRO A 51 0.55 -16.25 -3.18
C PRO A 51 -0.15 -15.14 -2.37
N TYR A 52 0.50 -13.99 -2.25
CA TYR A 52 -0.08 -12.81 -1.61
C TYR A 52 -0.32 -11.68 -2.62
N GLY A 53 -1.51 -11.07 -2.56
CA GLY A 53 -1.84 -9.91 -3.39
C GLY A 53 -1.66 -10.15 -4.89
N GLN A 54 -0.93 -9.26 -5.56
CA GLN A 54 -0.70 -9.30 -7.02
C GLN A 54 0.28 -10.40 -7.47
N ILE A 55 0.94 -11.12 -6.55
CA ILE A 55 1.89 -12.20 -6.88
C ILE A 55 1.21 -13.35 -7.62
N SER A 56 -0.08 -13.60 -7.37
CA SER A 56 -0.85 -14.60 -8.14
C SER A 56 -0.90 -14.29 -9.64
N SER A 57 -0.79 -13.01 -10.03
CA SER A 57 -0.78 -12.58 -11.43
C SER A 57 0.54 -12.84 -12.15
N PHE A 58 1.63 -13.11 -11.44
CA PHE A 58 2.92 -13.46 -12.05
C PHE A 58 2.86 -14.82 -12.74
N LYS A 59 2.28 -15.81 -12.06
CA LYS A 59 2.11 -17.16 -12.61
C LYS A 59 1.27 -17.13 -13.88
N GLU A 60 0.21 -16.32 -13.89
CA GLU A 60 -0.62 -16.11 -15.09
C GLU A 60 0.17 -15.43 -16.21
N HIS A 61 0.96 -14.38 -15.91
CA HIS A 61 1.81 -13.71 -16.91
C HIS A 61 2.84 -14.65 -17.54
N PHE A 62 3.55 -15.45 -16.74
CA PHE A 62 4.52 -16.41 -17.25
C PHE A 62 3.85 -17.47 -18.10
N ARG A 63 2.72 -17.98 -17.63
CA ARG A 63 1.95 -19.00 -18.36
C ARG A 63 1.46 -18.47 -19.69
N GLU A 64 0.88 -17.27 -19.73
CA GLU A 64 0.40 -16.64 -20.97
C GLU A 64 1.53 -16.46 -21.98
N MET A 65 2.68 -15.93 -21.56
CA MET A 65 3.84 -15.77 -22.44
C MET A 65 4.38 -17.12 -22.94
N ALA A 66 4.45 -18.13 -22.06
CA ALA A 66 4.94 -19.45 -22.42
C ALA A 66 3.97 -20.19 -23.36
N GLU A 67 2.66 -20.09 -23.13
CA GLU A 67 1.63 -20.65 -24.00
C GLU A 67 1.62 -19.96 -25.36
N TYR A 68 1.78 -18.63 -25.40
CA TYR A 68 1.91 -17.89 -26.65
C TYR A 68 3.06 -18.42 -27.51
N ILE A 69 4.26 -18.56 -26.92
CA ILE A 69 5.42 -19.06 -27.66
C ILE A 69 5.27 -20.52 -28.05
N LYS A 70 4.76 -21.37 -27.15
CA LYS A 70 4.48 -22.77 -27.48
C LYS A 70 3.52 -22.87 -28.65
N ASN A 71 2.41 -22.14 -28.65
CA ASN A 71 1.42 -22.24 -29.72
C ASN A 71 1.95 -21.76 -31.08
N GLN A 72 2.82 -20.75 -31.10
CA GLN A 72 3.40 -20.21 -32.34
C GLN A 72 4.58 -21.03 -32.88
N TYR A 73 5.34 -21.69 -31.99
CA TYR A 73 6.62 -22.33 -32.32
C TYR A 73 6.68 -23.82 -31.96
N ILE A 74 5.54 -24.48 -31.71
CA ILE A 74 5.48 -25.90 -31.31
C ILE A 74 6.18 -26.83 -32.31
N SER A 75 6.19 -26.47 -33.59
CA SER A 75 6.77 -27.25 -34.67
C SER A 75 8.29 -27.09 -34.80
N ASP A 76 8.86 -25.98 -34.29
CA ASP A 76 10.30 -25.73 -34.29
C ASP A 76 10.70 -24.67 -33.26
N LEU A 77 11.30 -25.13 -32.15
CA LEU A 77 11.77 -24.25 -31.08
C LEU A 77 13.11 -23.57 -31.36
N ARG A 78 13.83 -23.95 -32.43
CA ARG A 78 15.07 -23.29 -32.85
C ARG A 78 14.81 -22.08 -33.74
N LYS A 79 13.56 -21.89 -34.15
CA LYS A 79 13.16 -20.77 -34.99
C LYS A 79 13.26 -19.46 -34.22
N GLU A 80 13.79 -18.44 -34.88
CA GLU A 80 13.83 -17.07 -34.37
C GLU A 80 12.43 -16.46 -34.30
N LEU A 81 12.21 -15.67 -33.26
CA LEU A 81 10.99 -14.91 -33.05
C LEU A 81 10.86 -13.78 -34.08
N THR A 82 9.64 -13.57 -34.56
CA THR A 82 9.34 -12.42 -35.43
C THR A 82 9.46 -11.11 -34.66
N SER A 83 9.50 -9.98 -35.37
CA SER A 83 9.49 -8.65 -34.74
C SER A 83 8.25 -8.41 -33.87
N ASN A 84 7.11 -8.99 -34.25
CA ASN A 84 5.86 -8.83 -33.51
C ASN A 84 5.87 -9.61 -32.20
N ASP A 85 6.38 -10.85 -32.22
CA ASP A 85 6.51 -11.67 -31.00
C ASP A 85 7.47 -11.02 -30.01
N ARG A 86 8.60 -10.49 -30.51
CA ARG A 86 9.57 -9.76 -29.69
C ARG A 86 8.95 -8.52 -29.04
N THR A 87 8.14 -7.77 -29.78
CA THR A 87 7.46 -6.57 -29.27
C THR A 87 6.44 -6.92 -28.19
N PHE A 88 5.61 -7.94 -28.44
CA PHE A 88 4.64 -8.45 -27.48
C PHE A 88 5.32 -8.89 -26.17
N LEU A 89 6.36 -9.72 -26.27
CA LEU A 89 7.09 -10.19 -25.09
C LEU A 89 7.78 -9.05 -24.33
N ARG A 90 8.41 -8.10 -25.02
CA ARG A 90 9.05 -6.93 -24.37
C ARG A 90 8.05 -6.15 -23.52
N LEU A 91 6.86 -5.87 -24.06
CA LEU A 91 5.81 -5.16 -23.31
C LEU A 91 5.42 -5.94 -22.04
N LYS A 92 5.20 -7.25 -22.17
CA LYS A 92 4.84 -8.12 -21.03
C LYS A 92 5.94 -8.22 -19.98
N ILE A 93 7.20 -8.22 -20.40
CA ILE A 93 8.35 -8.28 -19.48
C ILE A 93 8.54 -6.93 -18.77
N VAL A 94 8.28 -5.80 -19.43
CA VAL A 94 8.30 -4.49 -18.78
C VAL A 94 7.20 -4.40 -17.72
N GLU A 95 5.96 -4.80 -18.04
CA GLU A 95 4.86 -4.88 -17.07
C GLU A 95 5.22 -5.75 -15.85
N LEU A 96 5.92 -6.86 -16.09
CA LEU A 96 6.42 -7.75 -15.05
C LEU A 96 7.48 -7.08 -14.17
N LEU A 97 8.48 -6.43 -14.79
CA LEU A 97 9.58 -5.78 -14.09
C LEU A 97 9.07 -4.63 -13.21
N GLU A 98 8.12 -3.84 -13.70
CA GLU A 98 7.48 -2.78 -12.91
C GLU A 98 6.80 -3.35 -11.66
N ARG A 99 6.07 -4.48 -11.79
CA ARG A 99 5.43 -5.15 -10.66
C ARG A 99 6.44 -5.73 -9.70
N ALA A 100 7.45 -6.46 -10.18
CA ALA A 100 8.47 -7.06 -9.34
C ALA A 100 9.29 -6.00 -8.60
N HIS A 101 9.67 -4.92 -9.28
CA HIS A 101 10.32 -3.76 -8.68
C HIS A 101 9.43 -3.07 -7.64
N SER A 102 8.15 -2.86 -7.96
CA SER A 102 7.18 -2.33 -7.00
C SER A 102 7.11 -3.19 -5.73
N LEU A 103 7.10 -4.52 -5.86
CA LEU A 103 7.11 -5.44 -4.72
C LEU A 103 8.40 -5.39 -3.90
N MET A 104 9.56 -5.23 -4.54
CA MET A 104 10.83 -5.04 -3.84
C MET A 104 10.89 -3.69 -3.11
N VAL A 105 10.45 -2.61 -3.76
CA VAL A 105 10.53 -1.24 -3.25
C VAL A 105 9.47 -0.93 -2.20
N THR A 106 8.22 -1.38 -2.38
CA THR A 106 7.17 -1.23 -1.37
C THR A 106 7.49 -2.00 -0.09
N GLY A 107 8.46 -2.92 -0.14
CA GLY A 107 8.94 -3.70 0.99
C GLY A 107 7.93 -4.79 1.33
N ILE A 108 8.36 -6.04 1.35
CA ILE A 108 7.49 -7.20 1.62
C ILE A 108 6.87 -7.16 3.04
N GLY A 109 7.29 -6.24 3.92
CA GLY A 109 6.53 -5.87 5.13
C GLY A 109 5.09 -5.41 4.83
N SER A 110 4.82 -5.02 3.58
CA SER A 110 3.48 -4.75 3.06
C SER A 110 2.56 -5.98 2.97
N PHE A 111 3.11 -7.21 3.05
CA PHE A 111 2.40 -8.50 3.04
C PHE A 111 2.17 -9.12 4.41
N GLN A 112 2.76 -8.57 5.47
CA GLN A 112 2.36 -8.95 6.82
C GLN A 112 0.88 -8.58 6.99
N ASN A 113 0.08 -9.50 7.53
CA ASN A 113 -1.31 -9.24 7.86
C ASN A 113 -1.37 -7.91 8.63
N PRO A 114 -2.02 -6.86 8.09
CA PRO A 114 -1.92 -5.55 8.72
C PRO A 114 -2.61 -5.51 10.08
N SER A 115 -3.36 -6.55 10.48
CA SER A 115 -3.82 -6.75 11.86
C SER A 115 -2.68 -6.92 12.87
N LYS A 116 -1.56 -7.52 12.46
CA LYS A 116 -0.36 -7.73 13.28
C LYS A 116 0.60 -6.54 13.24
N LEU A 117 0.29 -5.51 12.47
CA LEU A 117 1.12 -4.33 12.39
C LEU A 117 1.09 -3.61 13.73
N GLU A 118 2.25 -3.41 14.33
CA GLU A 118 2.35 -2.59 15.53
C GLU A 118 2.42 -1.11 15.15
N ILE A 119 1.55 -0.33 15.78
CA ILE A 119 1.53 1.13 15.63
C ILE A 119 2.55 1.68 16.64
N PRO A 120 3.69 2.25 16.18
CA PRO A 120 4.68 2.81 17.08
C PRO A 120 4.18 4.13 17.67
N VAL A 121 4.60 4.42 18.90
CA VAL A 121 4.43 5.73 19.55
C VAL A 121 5.81 6.33 19.73
N ILE A 122 6.40 6.72 18.60
CA ILE A 122 7.70 7.37 18.53
C ILE A 122 7.50 8.82 18.07
N PRO A 123 8.41 9.74 18.46
CA PRO A 123 8.47 11.06 17.85
C PRO A 123 8.69 10.94 16.35
N PHE A 124 8.06 11.83 15.58
CA PHE A 124 8.39 11.97 14.17
C PHE A 124 9.82 12.51 14.02
N PRO A 125 10.53 12.16 12.94
CA PRO A 125 11.90 12.64 12.74
C PRO A 125 11.95 14.17 12.70
N SER A 126 13.00 14.75 13.30
CA SER A 126 13.10 16.20 13.54
C SER A 126 13.21 17.05 12.27
N ASN A 127 13.57 16.44 11.15
CA ASN A 127 13.64 17.05 9.83
C ASN A 127 12.27 17.15 9.13
N PHE A 128 11.20 16.62 9.75
CA PHE A 128 9.84 16.72 9.25
C PHE A 128 8.96 17.56 10.17
N GLU A 129 8.08 18.33 9.55
CA GLU A 129 6.99 19.02 10.21
C GLU A 129 5.68 18.53 9.62
N LEU A 130 4.89 17.82 10.43
CA LEU A 130 3.57 17.39 10.02
C LEU A 130 2.54 18.35 10.61
N THR A 131 1.84 19.04 9.73
CA THR A 131 0.85 20.05 10.11
C THR A 131 -0.53 19.57 9.74
N VAL A 132 -1.42 19.54 10.72
CA VAL A 132 -2.80 19.10 10.54
C VAL A 132 -3.72 20.31 10.65
N LYS A 133 -4.54 20.50 9.61
CA LYS A 133 -5.53 21.57 9.54
C LYS A 133 -6.94 21.01 9.50
N ILE A 134 -7.80 21.59 10.30
CA ILE A 134 -9.22 21.24 10.42
C ILE A 134 -10.01 22.55 10.37
N GLY A 135 -10.55 22.86 9.19
CA GLY A 135 -11.20 24.16 8.94
C GLY A 135 -10.20 25.31 9.01
N SER A 136 -10.43 26.29 9.88
CA SER A 136 -9.52 27.43 10.07
C SER A 136 -8.40 27.17 11.08
N LEU A 137 -8.40 26.01 11.73
CA LEU A 137 -7.49 25.69 12.81
C LEU A 137 -6.36 24.78 12.32
N GLU A 138 -5.16 25.04 12.80
CA GLU A 138 -3.93 24.38 12.36
C GLU A 138 -3.06 23.99 13.56
N LYS A 139 -2.44 22.81 13.50
CA LYS A 139 -1.61 22.30 14.58
C LYS A 139 -0.43 21.49 14.03
N VAL A 140 0.78 21.84 14.46
CA VAL A 140 1.97 21.02 14.24
C VAL A 140 1.95 19.82 15.18
N ILE A 141 2.15 18.63 14.62
CA ILE A 141 2.13 17.33 15.30
C ILE A 141 3.48 16.63 15.05
N ASN A 142 4.08 16.11 16.11
CA ASN A 142 5.41 15.49 16.08
C ASN A 142 5.43 14.06 16.64
N ARG A 143 4.27 13.40 16.67
CA ARG A 143 4.10 12.08 17.26
C ARG A 143 2.87 11.42 16.67
N THR A 144 2.77 10.11 16.83
CA THR A 144 1.61 9.32 16.40
C THR A 144 0.29 9.87 16.96
N PHE A 145 -0.70 10.01 16.08
CA PHE A 145 -2.00 10.60 16.45
C PHE A 145 -3.17 9.92 15.75
N VAL A 146 -4.35 10.15 16.32
CA VAL A 146 -5.64 9.68 15.83
C VAL A 146 -6.48 10.86 15.40
N ILE A 147 -7.11 10.75 14.24
CA ILE A 147 -8.18 11.62 13.78
C ILE A 147 -9.50 10.93 14.10
N GLY A 148 -10.35 11.57 14.88
CA GLY A 148 -11.60 10.95 15.35
C GLY A 148 -12.52 11.93 16.04
N ARG A 149 -13.62 11.40 16.59
CA ARG A 149 -14.59 12.18 17.38
C ARG A 149 -14.00 12.56 18.74
N VAL A 150 -14.27 13.79 19.18
CA VAL A 150 -13.85 14.29 20.50
C VAL A 150 -15.07 14.79 21.27
N GLY A 151 -15.63 13.95 22.15
CA GLY A 151 -16.83 14.29 22.90
C GLY A 151 -18.01 14.60 21.97
N ASP A 152 -18.58 15.79 22.10
CA ASP A 152 -19.68 16.28 21.24
C ASP A 152 -19.19 16.96 19.95
N PHE A 153 -17.88 17.10 19.79
CA PHE A 153 -17.29 17.71 18.61
C PHE A 153 -17.15 16.72 17.46
N PHE A 154 -17.37 17.23 16.26
CA PHE A 154 -17.39 16.52 14.99
C PHE A 154 -16.09 15.80 14.71
N ILE A 155 -14.96 16.48 14.84
CA ILE A 155 -13.65 15.90 14.57
C ILE A 155 -12.57 16.57 15.43
N GLY A 156 -11.55 15.82 15.80
CA GLY A 156 -10.40 16.30 16.54
C GLY A 156 -9.23 15.34 16.46
N LEU A 157 -8.12 15.76 17.04
CA LEU A 157 -6.89 14.99 17.10
C LEU A 157 -6.65 14.52 18.52
N ARG A 158 -6.29 13.25 18.65
CA ARG A 158 -5.87 12.68 19.92
C ARG A 158 -4.48 12.08 19.78
N GLU A 159 -3.71 12.18 20.84
CA GLU A 159 -2.41 11.52 20.93
C GLU A 159 -2.62 10.01 21.05
N PHE A 160 -1.82 9.24 20.32
CA PHE A 160 -1.83 7.79 20.45
C PHE A 160 -1.04 7.38 21.70
N PRO A 161 -1.68 6.78 22.72
CA PRO A 161 -1.14 6.79 24.08
C PRO A 161 -0.06 5.74 24.35
N TYR A 162 -0.03 4.64 23.60
CA TYR A 162 0.95 3.56 23.76
C TYR A 162 0.99 2.69 22.51
N ARG A 163 2.11 1.97 22.33
CA ARG A 163 2.30 1.00 21.26
C ARG A 163 1.26 -0.10 21.39
N MET A 164 0.58 -0.42 20.30
CA MET A 164 -0.38 -1.52 20.24
C MET A 164 -0.45 -2.08 18.82
N SER A 165 -0.88 -3.33 18.69
CA SER A 165 -1.14 -3.89 17.37
C SER A 165 -2.39 -3.25 16.75
N PHE A 166 -2.50 -3.29 15.43
CA PHE A 166 -3.68 -2.81 14.75
C PHE A 166 -4.93 -3.61 15.16
N GLU A 167 -4.81 -4.92 15.38
CA GLU A 167 -5.88 -5.77 15.91
C GLU A 167 -6.36 -5.30 17.28
N GLU A 168 -5.43 -5.02 18.20
CA GLU A 168 -5.74 -4.43 19.50
C GLU A 168 -6.44 -3.08 19.37
N LEU A 169 -5.99 -2.22 18.44
CA LEU A 169 -6.67 -0.96 18.16
C LEU A 169 -8.12 -1.22 17.72
N ILE A 170 -8.35 -2.12 16.76
CA ILE A 170 -9.70 -2.45 16.28
C ILE A 170 -10.58 -2.97 17.42
N ASP A 171 -10.07 -3.86 18.26
CA ASP A 171 -10.80 -4.39 19.40
C ASP A 171 -11.13 -3.29 20.43
N LYS A 172 -10.22 -2.33 20.61
CA LYS A 172 -10.45 -1.16 21.46
C LYS A 172 -11.42 -0.16 20.84
N LEU A 173 -11.43 0.01 19.52
CA LEU A 173 -12.40 0.85 18.81
C LEU A 173 -13.82 0.27 18.88
N ALA A 174 -13.95 -1.06 18.94
CA ALA A 174 -15.22 -1.73 19.17
C ALA A 174 -15.77 -1.48 20.59
N ARG A 175 -14.89 -1.20 21.56
CA ARG A 175 -15.23 -0.94 22.97
C ARG A 175 -15.20 0.56 23.25
N GLU A 176 -16.37 1.16 23.13
CA GLU A 176 -16.66 2.61 23.20
C GLU A 176 -15.91 3.44 24.25
N GLU A 177 -15.56 2.86 25.39
CA GLU A 177 -14.95 3.52 26.54
C GLU A 177 -13.46 3.85 26.32
N THR A 178 -12.75 3.04 25.52
CA THR A 178 -11.29 3.08 25.41
C THR A 178 -10.75 4.34 24.71
N LEU A 179 -11.58 5.01 23.89
CA LEU A 179 -11.17 6.25 23.21
C LEU A 179 -11.13 7.47 24.14
N ARG A 180 -11.75 7.39 25.32
CA ARG A 180 -11.67 8.47 26.32
C ARG A 180 -10.26 8.60 26.89
N ASP A 181 -9.51 7.50 26.89
CA ASP A 181 -8.16 7.42 27.45
C ASP A 181 -7.09 8.02 26.52
N PHE A 182 -7.43 8.31 25.26
CA PHE A 182 -6.53 8.93 24.30
C PHE A 182 -6.51 10.45 24.54
N PRO A 183 -5.36 11.05 24.92
CA PRO A 183 -5.28 12.47 25.26
C PRO A 183 -5.73 13.36 24.10
N VAL A 184 -6.60 14.33 24.36
CA VAL A 184 -7.04 15.28 23.32
C VAL A 184 -5.92 16.27 23.05
N MET A 185 -5.42 16.30 21.83
CA MET A 185 -4.46 17.32 21.37
C MET A 185 -5.20 18.53 20.82
N PHE A 186 -6.31 18.28 20.12
CA PHE A 186 -6.99 19.29 19.33
C PHE A 186 -8.47 18.90 19.07
N SER A 187 -9.35 19.89 18.96
CA SER A 187 -10.78 19.72 18.62
C SER A 187 -11.19 20.78 17.61
N SER A 188 -11.99 20.40 16.61
CA SER A 188 -12.54 21.32 15.60
C SER A 188 -13.46 22.39 16.19
N LYS A 189 -13.96 22.17 17.42
CA LYS A 189 -15.04 22.95 18.06
C LYS A 189 -16.35 23.02 17.27
N VAL A 190 -16.44 22.32 16.13
CA VAL A 190 -17.68 22.14 15.36
C VAL A 190 -18.48 21.05 16.05
N LYS A 191 -19.69 21.35 16.52
CA LYS A 191 -20.56 20.33 17.13
C LYS A 191 -21.16 19.43 16.04
N LEU A 192 -21.35 18.15 16.37
CA LEU A 192 -22.17 17.27 15.55
C LEU A 192 -23.62 17.75 15.60
N GLU A 193 -24.14 18.28 14.49
CA GLU A 193 -25.59 18.35 14.29
C GLU A 193 -26.09 16.92 14.10
N MET A 194 -26.67 16.34 15.14
CA MET A 194 -27.25 15.00 15.06
C MET A 194 -28.32 14.98 13.95
N PRO A 195 -28.17 14.17 12.89
CA PRO A 195 -29.31 13.84 12.06
C PRO A 195 -30.20 12.87 12.83
N GLN A 196 -31.51 12.96 12.64
CA GLN A 196 -32.54 12.03 13.15
C GLN A 196 -32.36 10.56 12.71
N PHE A 197 -31.30 10.25 11.97
CA PHE A 197 -30.96 8.91 11.51
C PHE A 197 -29.60 8.52 12.09
N GLY A 198 -29.61 7.42 12.86
CA GLY A 198 -28.51 6.83 13.62
C GLY A 198 -27.25 6.54 12.81
N THR A 199 -26.57 7.60 12.38
CA THR A 199 -25.31 7.53 11.66
C THR A 199 -24.22 7.22 12.67
N SER A 200 -23.79 5.96 12.66
CA SER A 200 -22.53 5.47 13.20
C SER A 200 -21.36 6.10 12.43
N SER A 201 -21.20 7.42 12.55
CA SER A 201 -19.95 8.07 12.16
C SER A 201 -18.83 7.38 12.93
N SER A 202 -17.88 6.78 12.20
CA SER A 202 -16.78 6.05 12.82
C SER A 202 -16.08 6.94 13.84
N ARG A 203 -15.95 6.47 15.08
CA ARG A 203 -15.39 7.27 16.19
C ARG A 203 -13.91 7.60 15.98
N VAL A 204 -13.23 6.79 15.18
CA VAL A 204 -11.88 7.01 14.68
C VAL A 204 -11.94 6.93 13.17
N HIS A 205 -11.42 7.97 12.52
CA HIS A 205 -11.38 8.13 11.09
C HIS A 205 -10.06 7.67 10.52
N ALA A 206 -8.97 8.15 11.12
CA ALA A 206 -7.65 7.73 10.71
C ALA A 206 -6.66 7.65 11.88
N VAL A 207 -5.62 6.84 11.70
CA VAL A 207 -4.42 6.85 12.55
C VAL A 207 -3.22 7.21 11.69
N VAL A 208 -2.40 8.14 12.16
CA VAL A 208 -1.23 8.61 11.44
C VAL A 208 0.01 8.35 12.29
N TYR A 209 0.96 7.59 11.77
CA TYR A 209 2.21 7.24 12.44
C TYR A 209 3.39 7.26 11.46
N TYR A 210 4.60 7.27 12.01
CA TYR A 210 5.84 7.12 11.27
C TYR A 210 6.42 5.73 11.53
N ASP A 211 6.73 5.00 10.46
CA ASP A 211 7.38 3.69 10.51
C ASP A 211 8.87 3.86 10.20
N GLU A 212 9.69 3.86 11.26
CA GLU A 212 11.14 4.01 11.18
C GLU A 212 11.81 2.90 10.35
N ALA A 213 11.27 1.68 10.39
CA ALA A 213 11.86 0.55 9.68
C ALA A 213 11.76 0.69 8.16
N SER A 214 10.75 1.40 7.67
CA SER A 214 10.56 1.65 6.24
C SER A 214 10.77 3.11 5.84
N ASP A 215 11.14 3.98 6.79
CA ASP A 215 11.26 5.43 6.65
C ASP A 215 10.05 6.03 5.93
N ARG A 216 8.85 5.84 6.51
CA ARG A 216 7.56 6.19 5.87
C ARG A 216 6.54 6.75 6.85
N PHE A 217 5.73 7.71 6.38
CA PHE A 217 4.49 8.06 7.05
C PHE A 217 3.36 7.13 6.60
N ARG A 218 2.54 6.69 7.54
CA ARG A 218 1.41 5.78 7.27
C ARG A 218 0.13 6.36 7.83
N VAL A 219 -0.89 6.42 6.99
CA VAL A 219 -2.24 6.87 7.31
C VAL A 219 -3.19 5.69 7.20
N LEU A 220 -3.73 5.25 8.33
CA LEU A 220 -4.68 4.14 8.41
C LEU A 220 -6.09 4.71 8.42
N ASP A 221 -6.85 4.63 7.32
CA ASP A 221 -8.30 4.85 7.33
C ASP A 221 -8.98 3.66 8.00
N VAL A 222 -9.43 3.87 9.23
CA VAL A 222 -10.15 2.86 10.03
C VAL A 222 -11.67 2.98 9.93
N SER A 223 -12.19 3.99 9.24
CA SER A 223 -13.62 4.32 9.30
C SER A 223 -14.52 3.53 8.38
N ARG A 224 -13.98 3.04 7.26
CA ARG A 224 -14.81 2.50 6.17
C ARG A 224 -14.23 1.24 5.55
N SER A 225 -12.95 1.33 5.21
CA SER A 225 -12.30 0.37 4.31
C SER A 225 -11.15 -0.37 4.97
N PHE A 226 -10.77 0.06 6.18
CA PHE A 226 -9.54 -0.38 6.85
C PHE A 226 -8.36 -0.34 5.88
N THR A 227 -8.18 0.84 5.29
CA THR A 227 -7.18 1.07 4.24
C THR A 227 -5.94 1.70 4.82
N ILE A 228 -4.78 1.15 4.52
CA ILE A 228 -3.49 1.75 4.85
C ILE A 228 -3.03 2.51 3.63
N VAL A 229 -2.93 3.83 3.74
CA VAL A 229 -2.24 4.68 2.79
C VAL A 229 -0.81 4.87 3.29
N GLU A 230 0.16 4.61 2.42
CA GLU A 230 1.58 4.79 2.68
C GLU A 230 2.09 5.99 1.91
N VAL A 231 2.83 6.83 2.61
CA VAL A 231 3.53 7.98 2.08
C VAL A 231 5.01 7.78 2.37
N ASP A 232 5.86 8.11 1.40
CA ASP A 232 7.30 8.06 1.60
C ASP A 232 7.73 8.92 2.80
N GLY A 233 8.89 8.61 3.39
CA GLY A 233 9.43 9.36 4.52
C GLY A 233 9.58 10.84 4.21
N TYR A 234 9.77 11.17 2.92
CA TYR A 234 9.90 12.54 2.44
C TYR A 234 8.58 13.31 2.30
N GLY A 235 7.42 12.66 2.47
CA GLY A 235 6.11 13.31 2.34
C GLY A 235 5.80 13.80 0.93
N SER A 236 6.47 13.25 -0.08
CA SER A 236 6.43 13.71 -1.47
C SER A 236 5.60 12.82 -2.38
N MET A 237 5.48 11.54 -2.02
CA MET A 237 4.81 10.52 -2.83
C MET A 237 3.91 9.64 -1.98
N LEU A 238 2.70 9.42 -2.47
CA LEU A 238 1.88 8.28 -2.07
C LEU A 238 2.45 7.05 -2.74
N ILE A 239 2.90 6.08 -1.95
CA ILE A 239 3.64 4.89 -2.42
C ILE A 239 2.89 3.58 -2.18
N GLY A 240 1.70 3.64 -1.59
CA GLY A 240 0.84 2.47 -1.46
C GLY A 240 -0.55 2.80 -0.90
N ALA A 241 -1.54 2.01 -1.29
CA ALA A 241 -2.85 1.94 -0.63
C ALA A 241 -3.28 0.47 -0.52
N ARG A 242 -3.62 0.01 0.68
CA ARG A 242 -3.96 -1.40 0.96
C ARG A 242 -5.27 -1.48 1.72
N SER A 243 -6.29 -2.18 1.18
CA SER A 243 -7.46 -2.55 1.98
C SER A 243 -7.19 -3.85 2.75
N LEU A 244 -7.65 -3.94 4.01
CA LEU A 244 -7.45 -5.14 4.83
C LEU A 244 -8.17 -6.38 4.24
N PRO A 245 -7.56 -7.58 4.33
CA PRO A 245 -8.27 -8.81 4.09
C PRO A 245 -9.11 -9.13 5.32
N LYS A 246 -10.39 -8.78 5.26
CA LYS A 246 -11.42 -9.57 5.95
C LYS A 246 -12.22 -10.26 4.87
N SER A 247 -12.85 -11.37 5.18
CA SER A 247 -13.80 -12.16 4.38
C SER A 247 -14.99 -11.39 3.74
N VAL A 248 -14.87 -10.07 3.54
CA VAL A 248 -15.91 -9.10 3.24
C VAL A 248 -15.65 -8.31 1.93
N LEU A 249 -14.43 -8.28 1.37
CA LEU A 249 -14.15 -7.55 0.11
C LEU A 249 -13.97 -8.48 -1.09
N ARG A 250 -15.03 -9.22 -1.42
CA ARG A 250 -15.08 -10.02 -2.66
C ARG A 250 -15.07 -9.17 -3.94
N MET A 251 -15.23 -7.84 -3.82
CA MET A 251 -15.30 -6.90 -4.95
C MET A 251 -14.07 -5.98 -5.13
N LEU A 252 -13.12 -5.90 -4.17
CA LEU A 252 -11.97 -4.97 -4.26
C LEU A 252 -10.60 -5.66 -4.45
N ARG A 253 -10.58 -6.96 -4.78
CA ARG A 253 -9.33 -7.73 -5.07
C ARG A 253 -8.48 -7.18 -6.22
N ASN A 254 -9.03 -6.25 -7.01
CA ASN A 254 -8.43 -5.79 -8.26
C ASN A 254 -8.04 -4.29 -8.24
N LEU A 255 -8.13 -3.60 -7.10
CA LEU A 255 -7.65 -2.21 -7.05
C LEU A 255 -6.12 -2.20 -6.94
N PRO A 256 -5.43 -1.60 -7.91
CA PRO A 256 -3.98 -1.63 -7.97
C PRO A 256 -3.40 -0.91 -6.74
N VAL A 257 -2.34 -1.51 -6.21
CA VAL A 257 -1.33 -0.78 -5.44
C VAL A 257 -0.98 0.46 -6.27
N LEU A 258 -1.28 1.64 -5.74
CA LEU A 258 -0.99 2.90 -6.41
C LEU A 258 0.49 2.89 -6.81
N MET A 259 0.76 2.98 -8.12
CA MET A 259 2.06 3.43 -8.63
C MET A 259 2.36 4.75 -7.93
N SER A 260 3.59 4.95 -7.46
CA SER A 260 3.96 6.11 -6.65
C SER A 260 3.40 7.40 -7.26
N LEU A 261 2.39 7.99 -6.63
CA LEU A 261 1.77 9.23 -7.10
C LEU A 261 2.35 10.39 -6.31
N PRO A 262 2.79 11.48 -6.96
CA PRO A 262 3.16 12.68 -6.24
C PRO A 262 1.94 13.18 -5.45
N LEU A 263 2.15 13.65 -4.22
CA LEU A 263 1.09 14.28 -3.40
C LEU A 263 0.67 15.68 -3.93
N GLY A 264 1.24 16.10 -5.06
CA GLY A 264 1.07 17.43 -5.64
C GLY A 264 1.98 18.47 -4.97
N ASN A 265 1.94 19.71 -5.47
CA ASN A 265 2.85 20.79 -5.04
C ASN A 265 2.73 21.17 -3.55
N GLU A 266 1.64 20.79 -2.89
CA GLU A 266 1.35 21.12 -1.49
C GLU A 266 1.63 19.96 -0.51
N ASN A 267 2.05 18.77 -0.98
CA ASN A 267 2.26 17.57 -0.16
C ASN A 267 1.09 17.29 0.81
N LYS A 268 -0.13 17.36 0.28
CA LYS A 268 -1.36 17.48 1.07
C LYS A 268 -2.25 16.26 0.92
N ILE A 269 -2.72 15.72 2.06
CA ILE A 269 -3.68 14.62 2.13
C ILE A 269 -5.00 15.13 2.69
N TRP A 270 -6.09 14.83 1.99
CA TRP A 270 -7.44 15.17 2.41
C TRP A 270 -8.16 13.94 2.96
N ILE A 271 -8.65 14.04 4.20
CA ILE A 271 -9.50 13.03 4.82
C ILE A 271 -10.90 13.62 4.95
N ASP A 272 -11.86 12.99 4.25
CA ASP A 272 -13.29 13.30 4.37
C ASP A 272 -13.96 12.35 5.38
N PRO A 273 -14.24 12.80 6.61
CA PRO A 273 -14.82 11.96 7.65
C PRO A 273 -16.28 11.55 7.36
N LEU A 274 -17.04 12.27 6.52
CA LEU A 274 -18.45 11.97 6.23
C LEU A 274 -18.80 12.03 4.73
N LYS A 275 -19.15 10.88 4.14
CA LYS A 275 -19.58 10.79 2.74
C LYS A 275 -20.82 11.66 2.48
N GLY A 276 -20.68 12.64 1.58
CA GLY A 276 -21.82 13.36 1.00
C GLY A 276 -22.43 14.48 1.86
N LYS A 277 -21.83 14.80 3.01
CA LYS A 277 -22.01 16.12 3.64
C LYS A 277 -20.72 16.90 3.43
N SER A 278 -20.82 18.20 3.17
CA SER A 278 -19.71 19.15 3.18
C SER A 278 -19.15 19.30 4.60
N GLY A 279 -18.65 18.20 5.16
CA GLY A 279 -17.99 18.15 6.46
C GLY A 279 -16.68 18.93 6.39
N THR A 280 -16.23 19.43 7.54
CA THR A 280 -14.92 20.08 7.65
C THR A 280 -13.83 19.07 7.27
N PRO A 281 -13.14 19.25 6.14
CA PRO A 281 -12.09 18.33 5.73
C PRO A 281 -10.93 18.42 6.72
N VAL A 282 -10.27 17.28 6.94
CA VAL A 282 -8.97 17.26 7.61
C VAL A 282 -7.90 17.26 6.55
N GLU A 283 -7.02 18.23 6.62
CA GLU A 283 -5.87 18.37 5.74
C GLU A 283 -4.63 17.99 6.54
N ILE A 284 -3.84 17.05 6.04
CA ILE A 284 -2.51 16.73 6.57
C ILE A 284 -1.49 17.24 5.55
N ILE A 285 -0.63 18.13 6.00
CA ILE A 285 0.44 18.74 5.21
C ILE A 285 1.76 18.22 5.76
N ILE A 286 2.59 17.63 4.90
CA ILE A 286 3.91 17.11 5.29
C ILE A 286 4.98 18.06 4.72
N GLY A 287 5.61 18.83 5.61
CA GLY A 287 6.67 19.77 5.27
C GLY A 287 8.05 19.24 5.66
N LYS A 288 9.07 19.59 4.86
CA LYS A 288 10.48 19.49 5.27
C LYS A 288 10.87 20.77 6.01
N ARG A 289 11.59 20.61 7.13
CA ARG A 289 12.27 21.73 7.78
C ARG A 289 13.64 21.97 7.17
#